data_AF-A0A348APT3-F1
#
_entry.id   AF-A0A348APT3-F1
#
_cell.length_a   1.000
_cell.length_b   1.000
_cell.length_c   1.000
_cell.angle_alpha   90.00
_cell.angle_beta   90.00
_cell.angle_gamma   90.00
#
_symmetry.space_group_name_H-M   'P 1'
#
loop_
_entity.id
_entity.type
_entity.pdbx_description
1 polymer ?
#
loop_
_entity_poly.entity_id
_entity_poly.type
_entity_poly.pdbx_seq_one_letter_code
_entity_poly.pdbx_strand_id
1 'polypeptide(L)' 'MSQGIAFQQLSQKEKTYLEDALQMENLILTKYSVYADQCEDRELKNMLFSIAKNKRQHADKIKQMLGLPSLNQKIIKR' A
#
# COMPACT_ATOMS: atom_id res chain seq x y z
N MET A 1 25.77 5.93 -23.61
CA MET A 1 26.02 4.84 -22.64
C MET A 1 25.57 5.33 -21.27
N SER A 2 24.68 4.56 -20.64
CA SER A 2 24.20 4.66 -19.25
C SER A 2 23.66 6.02 -18.76
N GLN A 3 22.36 6.25 -18.97
CA GLN A 3 21.56 7.07 -18.05
C GLN A 3 21.43 6.28 -16.75
N GLY A 4 22.42 6.44 -15.86
CA GLY A 4 22.37 5.92 -14.51
C GLY A 4 21.26 6.66 -13.77
N ILE A 5 20.15 5.97 -13.52
CA ILE A 5 19.10 6.42 -12.61
C ILE A 5 19.80 6.67 -11.27
N ALA A 6 20.03 7.93 -10.92
CA ALA A 6 20.51 8.27 -9.60
C ALA A 6 19.43 7.75 -8.63
N PHE A 7 19.76 6.69 -7.87
CA PHE A 7 18.98 6.34 -6.69
C PHE A 7 19.11 7.55 -5.76
N GLN A 8 18.13 8.44 -5.84
CA GLN A 8 18.06 9.63 -5.00
C GLN A 8 17.96 9.12 -3.56
N GLN A 9 19.05 9.25 -2.81
CA GLN A 9 19.11 8.78 -1.44
C GLN A 9 18.13 9.63 -0.63
N LEU A 10 17.04 9.02 -0.17
CA LEU A 10 16.02 9.70 0.63
C LEU A 10 16.67 10.32 1.86
N SER A 11 16.39 11.60 2.10
CA SER A 11 16.73 12.27 3.35
C SER A 11 16.00 11.61 4.52
N GLN A 12 16.50 11.84 5.74
CA GLN A 12 15.84 11.30 6.93
C GLN A 12 14.39 11.78 7.06
N LYS A 13 14.12 13.04 6.70
CA LYS A 13 12.77 13.62 6.72
C LYS A 13 11.84 12.93 5.73
N GLU A 14 12.30 12.66 4.51
CA GLU A 14 11.52 11.94 3.50
C GLU A 14 11.25 10.49 3.92
N LYS A 15 12.21 9.81 4.54
CA LYS A 15 12.00 8.48 5.12
C LYS A 15 10.90 8.49 6.17
N THR A 16 10.95 9.43 7.11
CA THR A 16 9.90 9.55 8.15
C THR A 16 8.53 9.80 7.55
N TYR A 17 8.40 10.67 6.54
CA TYR A 17 7.12 10.85 5.85
C TYR A 17 6.61 9.59 5.15
N LEU A 18 7.51 8.82 4.54
CA LEU A 18 7.16 7.55 3.90
C LEU A 18 6.77 6.48 4.92
N GLU A 19 7.42 6.43 6.08
CA GLU A 19 7.08 5.54 7.19
C GLU A 19 5.68 5.87 7.75
N ASP A 20 5.39 7.15 7.98
CA ASP A 20 4.06 7.61 8.42
C ASP A 20 2.99 7.28 7.38
N ALA A 21 3.27 7.53 6.09
CA ALA A 21 2.37 7.18 5.00
C ALA A 21 2.11 5.66 4.95
N LEU A 22 3.15 4.84 5.14
CA LEU A 22 3.00 3.38 5.19
C LEU A 22 2.13 2.94 6.37
N GLN A 23 2.30 3.54 7.54
CA GLN A 23 1.46 3.26 8.72
C GLN A 23 -0.01 3.61 8.45
N MET A 24 -0.28 4.76 7.83
CA MET A 24 -1.64 5.15 7.45
C MET A 24 -2.28 4.17 6.48
N GLU A 25 -1.56 3.72 5.44
CA GLU A 25 -2.12 2.75 4.49
C GLU A 25 -2.42 1.40 5.17
N ASN A 26 -1.56 0.93 6.07
CA ASN A 26 -1.82 -0.29 6.85
C ASN A 26 -3.01 -0.15 7.80
N LEU A 27 -3.19 1.02 8.41
CA LEU A 27 -4.35 1.31 9.26
C LEU A 27 -5.65 1.29 8.45
N ILE A 28 -5.65 1.90 7.27
CA ILE A 28 -6.81 1.90 6.37
C ILE A 28 -7.16 0.47 5.94
N LEU A 29 -6.16 -0.33 5.53
CA LEU A 29 -6.36 -1.74 5.18
C LEU A 29 -7.04 -2.52 6.31
N THR A 30 -6.58 -2.33 7.54
CA THR A 30 -7.12 -3.01 8.71
C THR A 30 -8.57 -2.59 8.97
N LYS A 31 -8.83 -1.27 9.04
CA LYS A 31 -10.18 -0.73 9.29
C LYS A 31 -11.18 -1.16 8.22
N TYR A 32 -10.78 -1.14 6.95
CA TYR A 32 -11.68 -1.40 5.84
C TYR A 32 -11.97 -2.89 5.72
N SER A 33 -11.03 -3.76 6.07
CA SER A 33 -11.32 -5.20 6.21
C SER A 33 -12.36 -5.44 7.30
N VAL A 34 -12.19 -4.83 8.47
CA VAL A 34 -13.13 -4.97 9.60
C VAL A 34 -14.52 -4.44 9.22
N TYR A 35 -14.61 -3.27 8.60
CA TYR A 35 -15.89 -2.71 8.19
C TYR A 35 -16.54 -3.51 7.05
N ALA A 36 -15.76 -4.01 6.08
CA ALA A 36 -16.30 -4.85 5.01
C ALA A 36 -16.89 -6.18 5.54
N ASP A 37 -16.37 -6.69 6.65
CA ASP A 37 -16.91 -7.88 7.32
C ASP A 37 -18.18 -7.58 8.13
N GLN A 38 -18.33 -6.36 8.64
CA GLN A 38 -19.49 -5.92 9.41
C GLN A 38 -20.64 -5.37 8.56
N CYS A 39 -20.37 -4.97 7.31
CA CYS A 39 -21.39 -4.46 6.40
C CYS A 39 -22.18 -5.60 5.74
N GLU A 40 -23.51 -5.55 5.88
CA GLU A 40 -24.43 -6.44 5.14
C GLU A 40 -24.67 -5.95 3.69
N ASP A 41 -24.52 -4.65 3.46
CA ASP A 41 -24.68 -4.04 2.14
C ASP A 41 -23.55 -4.49 1.19
N ARG A 42 -23.95 -5.14 0.09
CA ARG A 42 -23.02 -5.70 -0.90
C ARG A 42 -22.28 -4.64 -1.70
N GLU A 43 -22.90 -3.50 -2.02
CA GLU A 43 -22.26 -2.43 -2.77
C GLU A 43 -21.19 -1.74 -1.92
N LEU A 44 -21.53 -1.46 -0.65
CA LEU A 44 -20.59 -0.90 0.31
C LEU A 44 -19.40 -1.85 0.54
N LYS A 45 -19.66 -3.15 0.69
CA LYS A 45 -18.62 -4.17 0.83
C LYS A 45 -17.67 -4.20 -0.38
N ASN A 46 -18.23 -4.17 -1.60
CA ASN A 46 -17.43 -4.10 -2.83
C ASN A 46 -16.59 -2.83 -2.92
N MET A 47 -17.14 -1.68 -2.51
CA MET A 47 -16.41 -0.41 -2.46
C MET A 47 -15.24 -0.47 -1.48
N LEU A 48 -15.47 -0.99 -0.26
CA LEU A 48 -14.43 -1.14 0.76
C LEU A 48 -13.30 -2.08 0.29
N PHE A 49 -13.64 -3.19 -0.37
CA PHE A 49 -12.65 -4.08 -0.97
C PHE A 49 -11.81 -3.40 -2.06
N SER A 50 -12.44 -2.60 -2.93
CA SER A 50 -11.76 -1.84 -3.97
C SER A 50 -10.75 -0.85 -3.38
N ILE A 51 -11.16 -0.13 -2.33
CA ILE A 51 -10.28 0.82 -1.63
C ILE A 51 -9.11 0.08 -0.96
N ALA A 52 -9.38 -1.03 -0.27
CA ALA A 52 -8.33 -1.84 0.34
C ALA A 52 -7.32 -2.36 -0.71
N LYS A 53 -7.79 -2.80 -1.88
CA LYS A 53 -6.89 -3.22 -2.97
C LYS A 53 -5.98 -2.08 -3.44
N ASN A 54 -6.52 -0.87 -3.61
CA ASN A 54 -5.75 0.30 -3.99
C ASN A 54 -4.71 0.68 -2.91
N LYS A 55 -5.12 0.71 -1.63
CA LYS A 55 -4.20 1.02 -0.52
C LYS A 55 -3.07 0.01 -0.36
N ARG A 56 -3.32 -1.28 -0.64
CA ARG A 56 -2.26 -2.30 -0.67
C ARG A 56 -1.21 -1.98 -1.74
N GLN A 57 -1.63 -1.59 -2.94
CA GLN A 57 -0.70 -1.18 -4.00
C GLN A 57 0.11 0.08 -3.61
N HIS A 58 -0.49 1.02 -2.87
CA HIS A 58 0.24 2.19 -2.36
C HIS A 58 1.28 1.78 -1.32
N ALA A 59 0.91 0.94 -0.35
CA ALA A 59 1.83 0.41 0.66
C ALA A 59 3.02 -0.33 0.03
N ASP A 60 2.78 -1.13 -1.01
CA ASP A 60 3.86 -1.84 -1.71
C ASP A 60 4.82 -0.90 -2.45
N LYS A 61 4.31 0.19 -3.04
CA LYS A 61 5.15 1.24 -3.64
C LYS A 61 6.00 1.96 -2.59
N ILE A 62 5.40 2.32 -1.46
CA ILE A 62 6.12 2.98 -0.36
C ILE A 62 7.22 2.06 0.19
N LYS A 63 6.92 0.76 0.38
CA LYS A 63 7.92 -0.23 0.77
C LYS A 63 9.07 -0.33 -0.23
N GLN A 64 8.76 -0.34 -1.53
CA GLN A 64 9.79 -0.34 -2.58
C GLN A 64 10.68 0.91 -2.49
N MET A 65 10.11 2.10 -2.26
CA MET A 65 10.86 3.35 -2.09
C MET A 65 11.76 3.32 -0.84
N LEU A 66 11.28 2.72 0.25
CA LEU A 66 12.04 2.54 1.50
C LEU A 66 13.05 1.38 1.44
N GLY A 67 13.09 0.60 0.35
CA GLY A 67 13.90 -0.62 0.26
C GLY A 67 13.42 -1.76 1.16
N LEU A 68 12.16 -1.72 1.60
CA LEU A 68 11.53 -2.74 2.42
C LEU A 68 10.92 -3.87 1.57
N PRO A 69 10.77 -5.09 2.12
CA PRO A 69 10.10 -6.18 1.43
C PRO A 69 8.63 -5.85 1.15
N SER A 70 8.22 -5.88 -0.12
CA SER A 70 6.83 -5.77 -0.55
C SER A 70 6.24 -7.16 -0.87
N LEU A 71 4.93 -7.32 -0.64
CA LEU A 71 4.24 -8.56 -0.98
C LEU A 71 3.96 -8.53 -2.47
N ASN A 72 4.89 -9.07 -3.25
CA ASN A 72 4.80 -9.13 -4.70
C ASN A 72 3.51 -9.85 -5.11
N GLN A 73 2.57 -9.15 -5.77
CA GLN A 73 1.32 -9.71 -6.31
C GLN A 73 1.62 -10.68 -7.46
N LYS A 74 2.12 -11.87 -7.14
CA LYS A 74 1.81 -13.09 -7.90
C LYS A 74 0.77 -13.84 -7.08
N ILE A 75 -0.22 -14.45 -7.74
CA ILE A 75 -1.48 -15.04 -7.22
C ILE A 75 -2.60 -13.97 -7.27
N ILE A 76 -3.59 -13.98 -8.17
CA ILE A 76 -4.41 -15.08 -8.73
C ILE A 76 -4.79 -14.75 -10.19
N LYS A 77 -4.25 -15.49 -11.16
CA LYS A 77 -4.99 -15.89 -12.37
C LYS A 77 -5.33 -17.37 -12.17
N ARG A 78 -6.52 -17.65 -11.70
CA ARG A 78 -7.20 -18.95 -11.82
C ARG A 78 -8.65 -18.65 -12.10
#